data_AF-A0A1D8IMM3-F1
#
_entry.id   AF-A0A1D8IMM3-F1
#
_cell.length_a   1.000
_cell.length_b   1.000
_cell.length_c   1.000
_cell.angle_alpha   90.00
_cell.angle_beta   90.00
_cell.angle_gamma   90.00
#
_symmetry.space_group_name_H-M   'P 1'
#
loop_
_entity.id
_entity.type
_entity.pdbx_description
1 polymer ?
#
loop_
_entity_poly.entity_id
_entity_poly.type
_entity_poly.pdbx_seq_one_letter_code
_entity_poly.pdbx_strand_id
1 'polypeptide(L)'
;MRVQVLSDLHLEIALRADRPKPVPDGADSPLRVADDADLVVLAGDILSAARPDLMRWLGNVARAADRPFVYVPGNHEFYGCEYHEALENLYRFFSGTPIYVLHDEALVMNGVRFLGTTLWSDFAAGVDAAAGETRADAMAVANRYLNDSRRISIDTPQGRVPFDAAQALEKHVEARYFLETMLTQPFDGKTVVITHHAPCIDASMHPGYPLGLSTGGFASELSHLLPDADVWIWGHTHANVDIRHNQTRLLSNQAGYPGEAVPGGFDALKTIDI
;
A
#
# COMPACT_ATOMS: atom_id res chain seq x y z
N MET A 1 -19.27 2.63 -9.70
CA MET A 1 -18.57 3.76 -9.03
C MET A 1 -17.26 3.98 -9.77
N ARG A 2 -16.88 5.22 -10.09
CA ARG A 2 -15.59 5.51 -10.71
C ARG A 2 -14.56 5.84 -9.64
N VAL A 3 -13.48 5.07 -9.58
CA VAL A 3 -12.42 5.17 -8.57
C VAL A 3 -11.10 5.55 -9.23
N GLN A 4 -10.47 6.62 -8.76
CA GLN A 4 -9.09 6.94 -9.10
C GLN A 4 -8.13 6.14 -8.22
N VAL A 5 -7.03 5.64 -8.78
CA VAL A 5 -6.07 4.80 -8.04
C VAL A 5 -4.68 5.39 -8.12
N LEU A 6 -4.03 5.59 -6.98
CA LEU A 6 -2.67 6.12 -6.85
C LEU A 6 -1.90 5.33 -5.78
N SER A 7 -0.60 5.18 -5.96
CA SER A 7 0.30 4.53 -5.01
C SER A 7 1.73 5.01 -5.20
N ASP A 8 2.57 4.84 -4.18
CA ASP A 8 4.03 5.02 -4.26
C ASP A 8 4.41 6.43 -4.77
N LEU A 9 3.70 7.46 -4.31
CA LEU A 9 3.97 8.86 -4.67
C LEU A 9 5.24 9.39 -3.98
N HIS A 10 5.64 8.78 -2.87
CA HIS A 10 6.81 9.12 -2.06
C HIS A 10 6.98 10.63 -1.86
N LEU A 11 5.92 11.32 -1.43
CA LEU A 11 5.91 12.77 -1.28
C LEU A 11 6.96 13.24 -0.27
N GLU A 12 7.35 12.41 0.69
CA GLU A 12 8.43 12.65 1.63
C GLU A 12 9.81 12.77 0.97
N ILE A 13 9.99 12.12 -0.18
CA ILE A 13 11.20 12.18 -1.01
C ILE A 13 11.06 13.27 -2.07
N ALA A 14 9.92 13.30 -2.78
CA ALA A 14 9.66 14.24 -3.86
C ALA A 14 9.53 15.69 -3.37
N LEU A 15 8.89 15.90 -2.21
CA LEU A 15 8.63 17.21 -1.63
C LEU A 15 9.51 17.45 -0.39
N ARG A 16 10.67 18.05 -0.64
CA ARG A 16 11.63 18.43 0.40
C ARG A 16 10.98 19.30 1.49
N ALA A 17 11.38 19.06 2.74
CA ALA A 17 10.80 19.73 3.91
C ALA A 17 11.01 21.26 3.90
N ASP A 18 12.13 21.72 3.35
CA ASP A 18 12.54 23.13 3.28
C ASP A 18 11.87 23.93 2.15
N ARG A 19 11.04 23.28 1.32
CA ARG A 19 10.36 23.93 0.19
C ARG A 19 8.86 24.11 0.41
N PRO A 20 8.26 25.20 -0.11
CA PRO A 20 6.82 25.34 -0.18
C PRO A 20 6.19 24.14 -0.89
N LYS A 21 5.09 23.65 -0.33
CA LYS A 21 4.35 22.55 -0.95
C LYS A 21 3.49 23.10 -2.10
N PRO A 22 3.25 22.31 -3.17
CA PRO A 22 2.42 22.74 -4.29
C PRO A 22 1.01 23.16 -3.85
N VAL A 23 0.36 24.00 -4.64
CA VAL A 23 -1.06 24.30 -4.43
C VAL A 23 -1.85 23.01 -4.71
N PRO A 24 -2.78 22.61 -3.82
CA PRO A 24 -3.51 21.34 -3.94
C PRO A 24 -4.12 21.05 -5.33
N ASP A 25 -4.69 22.05 -5.99
CA ASP A 25 -5.32 21.92 -7.32
C ASP A 25 -4.46 22.50 -8.45
N GLY A 26 -3.18 22.78 -8.16
CA GLY A 26 -2.24 23.31 -9.13
C GLY A 26 -1.85 22.26 -10.18
N ALA A 27 -1.52 22.72 -11.39
CA ALA A 27 -1.02 21.83 -12.46
C ALA A 27 0.26 21.06 -12.06
N ASP A 28 1.03 21.62 -11.12
CA ASP A 28 2.26 21.04 -10.58
C ASP A 28 2.02 20.13 -9.35
N SER A 29 0.76 19.89 -8.97
CA SER A 29 0.46 18.99 -7.84
C SER A 29 0.85 17.55 -8.20
N PRO A 30 1.65 16.86 -7.36
CA PRO A 30 2.00 15.46 -7.57
C PRO A 30 0.81 14.52 -7.36
N LEU A 31 -0.25 15.00 -6.71
CA LEU A 31 -1.54 14.31 -6.58
C LEU A 31 -2.61 15.19 -7.22
N ARG A 32 -3.02 14.83 -8.44
CA ARG A 32 -4.12 15.48 -9.15
C ARG A 32 -5.35 14.61 -9.04
N VAL A 33 -6.45 15.15 -8.51
CA VAL A 33 -7.70 14.39 -8.42
C VAL A 33 -8.42 14.43 -9.76
N ALA A 34 -8.80 13.27 -10.30
CA ALA A 34 -9.52 13.17 -11.55
C ALA A 34 -10.95 13.74 -11.40
N ASP A 35 -11.37 14.54 -12.38
CA ASP A 35 -12.66 15.25 -12.34
C ASP A 35 -13.86 14.31 -12.38
N ASP A 36 -13.70 13.12 -12.95
CA ASP A 36 -14.74 12.11 -13.10
C ASP A 36 -14.68 11.01 -12.01
N ALA A 37 -13.77 11.12 -11.04
CA ALA A 37 -13.68 10.17 -9.94
C ALA A 37 -14.72 10.48 -8.84
N ASP A 38 -15.45 9.44 -8.42
CA ASP A 38 -16.32 9.47 -7.24
C ASP A 38 -15.51 9.36 -5.93
N LEU A 39 -14.34 8.70 -6.00
CA LEU A 39 -13.48 8.38 -4.86
C LEU A 39 -12.02 8.20 -5.31
N VAL A 40 -11.07 8.51 -4.43
CA VAL A 40 -9.63 8.26 -4.65
C VAL A 40 -9.14 7.14 -3.74
N VAL A 41 -8.46 6.13 -4.29
CA VAL A 41 -7.72 5.12 -3.54
C VAL A 41 -6.24 5.49 -3.52
N LEU A 42 -5.67 5.51 -2.32
CA LEU A 42 -4.25 5.64 -2.06
C LEU A 42 -3.72 4.31 -1.51
N ALA A 43 -2.96 3.55 -2.30
CA ALA A 43 -2.54 2.18 -1.98
C ALA A 43 -1.12 2.09 -1.36
N GLY A 44 -0.80 3.06 -0.51
CA GLY A 44 0.44 3.11 0.26
C GLY A 44 1.57 3.92 -0.37
N ASP A 45 2.59 4.17 0.43
CA ASP A 45 3.80 4.93 0.09
C ASP A 45 3.50 6.31 -0.52
N ILE A 46 2.53 7.00 0.07
CA ILE A 46 2.16 8.37 -0.28
C ILE A 46 3.05 9.35 0.46
N LEU A 47 3.27 9.14 1.75
CA LEU A 47 4.04 10.02 2.63
C LEU A 47 4.54 9.26 3.87
N SER A 48 5.49 9.81 4.60
CA SER A 48 5.82 9.32 5.95
C SER A 48 4.96 9.99 7.03
N ALA A 49 4.48 9.22 8.02
CA ALA A 49 3.75 9.75 9.18
C ALA A 49 4.62 10.65 10.07
N ALA A 50 5.95 10.61 9.92
CA ALA A 50 6.88 11.56 10.52
C ALA A 50 6.84 12.96 9.86
N ARG A 51 6.02 13.16 8.81
CA ARG A 51 5.90 14.39 8.03
C ARG A 51 4.51 15.03 8.20
N PRO A 52 4.22 15.68 9.35
CA PRO A 52 2.94 16.34 9.58
C PRO A 52 2.67 17.51 8.62
N ASP A 53 3.71 18.07 7.99
CA ASP A 53 3.57 19.05 6.91
C ASP A 53 2.91 18.43 5.67
N LEU A 54 3.29 17.20 5.32
CA LEU A 54 2.71 16.47 4.19
C LEU A 54 1.32 15.92 4.51
N MET A 55 1.10 15.42 5.72
CA MET A 55 -0.25 15.00 6.13
C MET A 55 -1.22 16.19 6.07
N ARG A 56 -0.80 17.38 6.51
CA ARG A 56 -1.60 18.62 6.40
C ARG A 56 -1.90 18.96 4.96
N TRP A 57 -0.90 18.86 4.09
CA TRP A 57 -1.06 19.12 2.67
C TRP A 57 -2.05 18.14 2.04
N LEU A 58 -1.91 16.83 2.28
CA LEU A 58 -2.82 15.81 1.77
C LEU A 58 -4.27 16.03 2.26
N GLY A 59 -4.44 16.34 3.54
CA GLY A 59 -5.75 16.67 4.10
C GLY A 59 -6.37 17.94 3.51
N ASN A 60 -5.58 18.87 2.98
CA ASN A 60 -6.08 20.03 2.25
C ASN A 60 -6.45 19.67 0.81
N VAL A 61 -5.67 18.80 0.15
CA VAL A 61 -6.01 18.27 -1.18
C VAL A 61 -7.34 17.53 -1.15
N ALA A 62 -7.53 16.63 -0.18
CA ALA A 62 -8.78 15.89 -0.06
C ALA A 62 -10.00 16.81 0.19
N ARG A 63 -9.82 17.87 0.98
CA ARG A 63 -10.89 18.86 1.22
C ARG A 63 -11.19 19.71 -0.01
N ALA A 64 -10.17 20.14 -0.75
CA ALA A 64 -10.33 20.95 -1.95
C ALA A 64 -11.02 20.16 -3.07
N ALA A 65 -10.69 18.87 -3.18
CA ALA A 65 -11.26 17.97 -4.17
C ALA A 65 -12.73 17.61 -3.92
N ASP A 66 -13.26 17.86 -2.72
CA ASP A 66 -14.63 17.53 -2.29
C ASP A 66 -15.04 16.07 -2.58
N ARG A 67 -14.11 15.14 -2.38
CA ARG A 67 -14.27 13.71 -2.65
C ARG A 67 -13.66 12.87 -1.52
N PRO A 68 -14.21 11.67 -1.23
CA PRO A 68 -13.64 10.76 -0.27
C PRO A 68 -12.35 10.13 -0.80
N PHE A 69 -11.43 9.83 0.14
CA PHE A 69 -10.19 9.13 -0.11
C PHE A 69 -10.14 7.88 0.77
N VAL A 70 -9.84 6.73 0.19
CA VAL A 70 -9.55 5.50 0.93
C VAL A 70 -8.04 5.30 0.91
N TYR A 71 -7.43 5.27 2.09
CA TYR A 71 -5.98 5.32 2.22
C TYR A 71 -5.47 4.12 3.02
N VAL A 72 -4.74 3.24 2.35
CA VAL A 72 -3.96 2.18 2.99
C VAL A 72 -2.53 2.67 3.16
N PRO A 73 -1.94 2.60 4.38
CA PRO A 73 -0.52 2.88 4.55
C PRO A 73 0.32 1.79 3.88
N GLY A 74 1.44 2.22 3.29
CA GLY A 74 2.56 1.38 2.91
C GLY A 74 3.66 1.40 3.96
N ASN A 75 4.83 0.83 3.65
CA ASN A 75 5.92 0.78 4.64
C ASN A 75 6.55 2.16 4.87
N HIS A 76 6.54 3.06 3.87
CA HIS A 76 7.08 4.43 4.01
C HIS A 76 6.27 5.29 4.98
N GLU A 77 4.97 5.04 5.16
CA GLU A 77 4.17 5.70 6.20
C GLU A 77 4.75 5.50 7.60
N PHE A 78 5.41 4.36 7.84
CA PHE A 78 6.03 4.04 9.13
C PHE A 78 7.48 4.56 9.26
N TYR A 79 8.09 5.04 8.17
CA TYR A 79 9.50 5.45 8.20
C TYR A 79 9.72 6.65 9.11
N GLY A 80 10.67 6.51 10.04
CA GLY A 80 11.00 7.51 11.04
C GLY A 80 10.15 7.45 12.31
N CYS A 81 9.24 6.48 12.42
CA CYS A 81 8.31 6.34 13.54
C CYS A 81 8.49 5.01 14.29
N GLU A 82 7.87 4.93 15.47
CA GLU A 82 7.45 3.65 16.03
C GLU A 82 6.16 3.19 15.33
N TYR A 83 5.99 1.88 15.13
CA TYR A 83 4.94 1.27 14.31
C TYR A 83 3.52 1.70 14.73
N HIS A 84 3.20 1.59 16.02
CA HIS A 84 1.88 1.93 16.54
C HIS A 84 1.67 3.45 16.56
N GLU A 85 2.72 4.22 16.86
CA GLU A 85 2.70 5.68 16.81
C GLU A 85 2.40 6.18 15.39
N ALA A 86 2.96 5.55 14.35
CA ALA A 86 2.70 5.92 12.96
C ALA A 86 1.20 5.78 12.62
N LEU A 87 0.59 4.65 12.97
CA LEU A 87 -0.84 4.41 12.77
C LEU A 87 -1.69 5.41 13.58
N GLU A 88 -1.37 5.60 14.86
CA GLU A 88 -2.08 6.56 15.72
C GLU A 88 -2.00 7.98 15.13
N ASN A 89 -0.85 8.38 14.60
CA ASN A 89 -0.65 9.66 13.95
C ASN A 89 -1.52 9.79 12.69
N LEU A 90 -1.55 8.79 11.82
CA LEU A 90 -2.39 8.79 10.61
C LEU A 90 -3.88 8.91 10.98
N TYR A 91 -4.38 8.06 11.87
CA TYR A 91 -5.78 8.10 12.29
C TYR A 91 -6.15 9.42 12.95
N ARG A 92 -5.32 9.89 13.90
CA ARG A 92 -5.56 11.15 14.59
C ARG A 92 -5.55 12.34 13.62
N PHE A 93 -4.61 12.35 12.68
CA PHE A 93 -4.44 13.47 11.76
C PHE A 93 -5.57 13.55 10.74
N PHE A 94 -5.98 12.41 10.18
CA PHE A 94 -7.01 12.34 9.15
C PHE A 94 -8.44 12.22 9.70
N SER A 95 -8.60 12.07 11.02
CA SER A 95 -9.91 12.17 11.68
C SER A 95 -10.59 13.52 11.36
N GLY A 96 -11.83 13.46 10.88
CA GLY A 96 -12.60 14.63 10.45
C GLY A 96 -12.15 15.24 9.11
N THR A 97 -11.31 14.54 8.35
CA THR A 97 -11.02 14.84 6.95
C THR A 97 -11.80 13.89 6.03
N PRO A 98 -11.87 14.14 4.72
CA PRO A 98 -12.42 13.18 3.75
C PRO A 98 -11.57 11.92 3.53
N ILE A 99 -10.48 11.72 4.29
CA ILE A 99 -9.56 10.60 4.15
C ILE A 99 -9.87 9.54 5.20
N TYR A 100 -10.20 8.33 4.73
CA TYR A 100 -10.44 7.13 5.52
C TYR A 100 -9.20 6.25 5.47
N VAL A 101 -8.45 6.21 6.57
CA VAL A 101 -7.27 5.35 6.71
C VAL A 101 -7.74 3.93 7.04
N LEU A 102 -7.26 2.92 6.30
CA LEU A 102 -7.58 1.51 6.53
C LEU A 102 -6.29 0.71 6.75
N HIS A 103 -6.14 0.13 7.94
CA HIS A 103 -5.11 -0.85 8.24
C HIS A 103 -5.72 -2.00 9.03
N ASP A 104 -5.96 -3.13 8.35
CA ASP A 104 -6.76 -4.26 8.84
C ASP A 104 -8.22 -3.87 9.13
N GLU A 105 -8.76 -2.97 8.29
CA GLU A 105 -10.09 -2.38 8.45
C GLU A 105 -10.92 -2.43 7.16
N ALA A 106 -12.23 -2.38 7.35
CA ALA A 106 -13.21 -2.38 6.28
C ALA A 106 -14.04 -1.10 6.27
N LEU A 107 -14.30 -0.57 5.07
CA LEU A 107 -15.18 0.57 4.84
C LEU A 107 -16.23 0.20 3.80
N VAL A 108 -17.51 0.43 4.12
CA VAL A 108 -18.58 0.31 3.12
C VAL A 108 -19.03 1.70 2.72
N MET A 109 -18.93 2.00 1.43
CA MET A 109 -19.33 3.28 0.86
C MET A 109 -20.03 3.07 -0.48
N ASN A 110 -21.22 3.65 -0.63
CA ASN A 110 -22.03 3.58 -1.85
C ASN A 110 -22.19 2.16 -2.43
N GLY A 111 -22.41 1.16 -1.57
CA GLY A 111 -22.59 -0.26 -1.98
C GLY A 111 -21.32 -1.01 -2.34
N VAL A 112 -20.14 -0.41 -2.13
CA VAL A 112 -18.83 -1.05 -2.30
C VAL A 112 -18.17 -1.26 -0.93
N ARG A 113 -17.65 -2.46 -0.68
CA ARG A 113 -16.86 -2.82 0.50
C ARG A 113 -15.37 -2.73 0.15
N PHE A 114 -14.67 -1.81 0.78
CA PHE A 114 -13.22 -1.67 0.71
C PHE A 114 -12.60 -2.39 1.90
N LEU A 115 -11.64 -3.28 1.66
CA LEU A 115 -10.83 -3.96 2.67
C LEU A 115 -9.39 -3.46 2.52
N GLY A 116 -8.84 -2.83 3.55
CA GLY A 116 -7.53 -2.18 3.46
C GLY A 116 -6.54 -2.68 4.50
N THR A 117 -5.33 -3.02 4.08
CA THR A 117 -4.23 -3.39 4.97
C THR A 117 -2.87 -3.17 4.31
N THR A 118 -1.84 -2.81 5.08
CA THR A 118 -0.45 -2.77 4.57
C THR A 118 0.00 -4.13 3.99
N LEU A 119 -0.63 -5.22 4.47
CA LEU A 119 -0.36 -6.63 4.20
C LEU A 119 0.99 -7.15 4.73
N TRP A 120 2.07 -6.34 4.69
CA TRP A 120 3.43 -6.80 5.00
C TRP A 120 3.75 -8.09 4.21
N SER A 121 4.70 -8.91 4.68
CA SER A 121 5.08 -10.11 3.92
C SER A 121 5.35 -11.34 4.77
N ASP A 122 5.05 -12.51 4.20
CA ASP A 122 5.40 -13.80 4.77
C ASP A 122 6.82 -14.28 4.46
N PHE A 123 7.53 -13.57 3.57
CA PHE A 123 8.87 -13.90 3.09
C PHE A 123 9.01 -15.31 2.47
N ALA A 124 7.90 -15.93 2.04
CA ALA A 124 7.92 -17.26 1.44
C ALA A 124 8.12 -17.22 -0.08
N ALA A 125 7.71 -16.12 -0.72
CA ALA A 125 7.83 -15.98 -2.17
C ALA A 125 9.30 -15.97 -2.64
N GLY A 126 9.58 -16.75 -3.69
CA GLY A 126 10.91 -16.84 -4.31
C GLY A 126 11.93 -17.72 -3.58
N VAL A 127 11.54 -18.39 -2.48
CA VAL A 127 12.39 -19.39 -1.81
C VAL A 127 12.42 -20.69 -2.62
N ASP A 128 13.61 -21.10 -3.08
CA ASP A 128 13.83 -22.38 -3.74
C ASP A 128 14.24 -23.48 -2.74
N ALA A 129 13.24 -24.17 -2.19
CA ALA A 129 13.48 -25.28 -1.27
C ALA A 129 14.26 -26.45 -1.91
N ALA A 130 14.20 -26.63 -3.25
CA ALA A 130 14.97 -27.67 -3.94
C ALA A 130 16.46 -27.30 -4.03
N ALA A 131 16.78 -26.01 -4.06
CA ALA A 131 18.13 -25.49 -3.91
C ALA A 131 18.62 -25.43 -2.44
N GLY A 132 17.77 -25.81 -1.47
CA GLY A 132 18.08 -25.79 -0.05
C GLY A 132 17.91 -24.43 0.62
N GLU A 133 17.25 -23.47 -0.05
CA GLU A 133 16.92 -22.18 0.51
C GLU A 133 15.77 -22.28 1.52
N THR A 134 15.77 -21.37 2.49
CA THR A 134 14.76 -21.30 3.53
C THR A 134 14.14 -19.91 3.63
N ARG A 135 12.96 -19.82 4.23
CA ARG A 135 12.37 -18.52 4.61
C ARG A 135 13.31 -17.69 5.49
N ALA A 136 14.13 -18.33 6.34
CA ALA A 136 15.09 -17.61 7.17
C ALA A 136 16.16 -16.89 6.32
N ASP A 137 16.57 -17.50 5.20
CA ASP A 137 17.48 -16.87 4.25
C ASP A 137 16.82 -15.65 3.57
N ALA A 138 15.56 -15.78 3.16
CA ALA A 138 14.78 -14.67 2.59
C ALA A 138 14.61 -13.52 3.59
N MET A 139 14.26 -13.82 4.84
CA MET A 139 14.16 -12.83 5.92
C MET A 139 15.51 -12.14 6.21
N ALA A 140 16.62 -12.88 6.17
CA ALA A 140 17.95 -12.31 6.35
C ALA A 140 18.33 -11.37 5.18
N VAL A 141 17.97 -11.73 3.94
CA VAL A 141 18.11 -10.89 2.75
C VAL A 141 17.26 -9.63 2.89
N ALA A 142 15.98 -9.76 3.27
CA ALA A 142 15.08 -8.63 3.48
C ALA A 142 15.63 -7.65 4.53
N ASN A 143 16.04 -8.14 5.69
CA ASN A 143 16.66 -7.31 6.75
C ASN A 143 17.94 -6.59 6.28
N ARG A 144 18.64 -7.13 5.27
CA ARG A 144 19.83 -6.52 4.71
C ARG A 144 19.52 -5.49 3.63
N TYR A 145 18.48 -5.66 2.83
CA TYR A 145 18.26 -4.79 1.65
C TYR A 145 17.08 -3.85 1.78
N LEU A 146 16.02 -4.23 2.49
CA LEU A 146 14.91 -3.33 2.80
C LEU A 146 15.31 -2.35 3.90
N ASN A 147 14.71 -1.17 3.90
CA ASN A 147 15.00 -0.13 4.89
C ASN A 147 14.11 -0.19 6.12
N ASP A 148 13.11 -1.07 6.14
CA ASP A 148 12.09 -1.16 7.19
C ASP A 148 12.72 -1.31 8.58
N SER A 149 13.61 -2.29 8.77
CA SER A 149 14.32 -2.49 10.05
C SER A 149 15.28 -1.36 10.43
N ARG A 150 15.66 -0.50 9.48
CA ARG A 150 16.51 0.67 9.73
C ARG A 150 15.71 1.93 10.01
N ARG A 151 14.46 1.97 9.56
CA ARG A 151 13.63 3.17 9.52
C ARG A 151 12.44 3.11 10.46
N ILE A 152 12.02 1.92 10.84
CA ILE A 152 10.84 1.67 11.67
C ILE A 152 11.30 0.96 12.94
N SER A 153 10.71 1.36 14.06
CA SER A 153 10.82 0.64 15.33
C SER A 153 9.46 0.13 15.79
N ILE A 154 9.40 -0.84 16.68
CA ILE A 154 8.17 -1.34 17.28
C ILE A 154 8.37 -1.60 18.76
N ASP A 155 7.40 -1.18 19.57
CA ASP A 155 7.40 -1.46 21.00
C ASP A 155 6.88 -2.87 21.27
N THR A 156 7.70 -3.67 21.98
CA THR A 156 7.37 -5.04 22.42
C THR A 156 7.36 -5.10 23.95
N PRO A 157 6.86 -6.19 24.57
CA PRO A 157 6.99 -6.38 26.01
C PRO A 157 8.43 -6.37 26.52
N GLN A 158 9.42 -6.60 25.65
CA GLN A 158 10.86 -6.59 25.95
C GLN A 158 11.52 -5.22 25.70
N GLY A 159 10.77 -4.24 25.21
CA GLY A 159 11.23 -2.90 24.87
C GLY A 159 11.12 -2.58 23.39
N ARG A 160 11.60 -1.39 23.02
CA ARG A 160 11.62 -0.92 21.64
C ARG A 160 12.69 -1.66 20.84
N VAL A 161 12.29 -2.27 19.74
CA VAL A 161 13.19 -2.99 18.82
C VAL A 161 13.03 -2.47 17.39
N PRO A 162 13.98 -2.73 16.49
CA PRO A 162 13.77 -2.57 15.05
C PRO A 162 12.56 -3.37 14.57
N PHE A 163 11.77 -2.80 13.65
CA PHE A 163 10.74 -3.56 12.94
C PHE A 163 11.40 -4.37 11.82
N ASP A 164 11.85 -5.58 12.16
CA ASP A 164 12.55 -6.47 11.23
C ASP A 164 11.58 -7.44 10.51
N ALA A 165 12.13 -8.32 9.67
CA ALA A 165 11.35 -9.32 8.94
C ALA A 165 10.52 -10.25 9.85
N ALA A 166 10.92 -10.48 11.10
CA ALA A 166 10.11 -11.28 12.02
C ALA A 166 8.86 -10.50 12.46
N GLN A 167 9.02 -9.20 12.74
CA GLN A 167 7.89 -8.31 13.06
C GLN A 167 6.96 -8.12 11.85
N ALA A 168 7.52 -7.94 10.65
CA ALA A 168 6.74 -7.87 9.41
C ALA A 168 5.95 -9.16 9.15
N LEU A 169 6.53 -10.33 9.43
CA LEU A 169 5.85 -11.62 9.32
C LEU A 169 4.68 -11.74 10.32
N GLU A 170 4.85 -11.28 11.56
CA GLU A 170 3.77 -11.25 12.54
C GLU A 170 2.60 -10.38 12.07
N LYS A 171 2.88 -9.17 11.57
CA LYS A 171 1.85 -8.28 11.01
C LYS A 171 1.20 -8.85 9.75
N HIS A 172 1.95 -9.59 8.93
CA HIS A 172 1.39 -10.27 7.76
C HIS A 172 0.38 -11.35 8.15
N VAL A 173 0.66 -12.13 9.20
CA VAL A 173 -0.28 -13.14 9.69
C VAL A 173 -1.59 -12.50 10.17
N GLU A 174 -1.51 -11.37 10.86
CA GLU A 174 -2.69 -10.59 11.28
C GLU A 174 -3.49 -10.08 10.08
N ALA A 175 -2.82 -9.47 9.11
CA ALA A 175 -3.45 -8.94 7.90
C ALA A 175 -4.10 -10.02 7.04
N ARG A 176 -3.42 -11.15 6.86
CA ARG A 176 -3.95 -12.31 6.15
C ARG A 176 -5.20 -12.85 6.83
N TYR A 177 -5.17 -13.01 8.15
CA TYR A 177 -6.34 -13.46 8.92
C TYR A 177 -7.53 -12.51 8.77
N PHE A 178 -7.29 -11.20 8.79
CA PHE A 178 -8.31 -10.19 8.53
C PHE A 178 -8.92 -10.37 7.13
N LEU A 179 -8.10 -10.49 6.08
CA LEU A 179 -8.58 -10.66 4.70
C LEU A 179 -9.38 -11.96 4.53
N GLU A 180 -8.86 -13.09 5.00
CA GLU A 180 -9.55 -14.40 4.97
C GLU A 180 -10.92 -14.31 5.68
N THR A 181 -10.97 -13.63 6.83
CA THR A 181 -12.21 -13.45 7.60
C THR A 181 -13.21 -12.53 6.91
N MET A 182 -12.76 -11.46 6.27
CA MET A 182 -13.65 -10.49 5.62
C MET A 182 -14.15 -10.97 4.25
N LEU A 183 -13.30 -11.64 3.48
CA LEU A 183 -13.65 -12.15 2.15
C LEU A 183 -14.66 -13.30 2.24
N THR A 184 -14.63 -14.10 3.31
CA THR A 184 -15.62 -15.15 3.54
C THR A 184 -16.99 -14.64 4.00
N GLN A 185 -17.09 -13.37 4.44
CA GLN A 185 -18.36 -12.78 4.82
C GLN A 185 -19.18 -12.37 3.58
N PRO A 186 -20.43 -12.84 3.44
CA PRO A 186 -21.31 -12.43 2.36
C PRO A 186 -21.49 -10.91 2.33
N PHE A 187 -21.49 -10.33 1.13
CA PHE A 187 -21.74 -8.91 0.92
C PHE A 187 -22.56 -8.73 -0.36
N ASP A 188 -23.70 -8.06 -0.24
CA ASP A 188 -24.58 -7.73 -1.37
C ASP A 188 -24.07 -6.45 -2.06
N GLY A 189 -22.95 -6.58 -2.76
CA GLY A 189 -22.25 -5.49 -3.42
C GLY A 189 -20.88 -5.91 -3.94
N LYS A 190 -20.06 -4.93 -4.34
CA LYS A 190 -18.69 -5.16 -4.83
C LYS A 190 -17.67 -5.14 -3.71
N THR A 191 -16.72 -6.06 -3.71
CA THR A 191 -15.58 -6.06 -2.75
C THR A 191 -14.30 -5.63 -3.45
N VAL A 192 -13.69 -4.56 -2.96
CA VAL A 192 -12.38 -4.05 -3.38
C VAL A 192 -11.38 -4.32 -2.26
N VAL A 193 -10.31 -5.03 -2.56
CA VAL A 193 -9.18 -5.23 -1.64
C VAL A 193 -8.07 -4.27 -2.01
N ILE A 194 -7.49 -3.61 -1.03
CA ILE A 194 -6.37 -2.68 -1.18
C ILE A 194 -5.27 -3.16 -0.24
N THR A 195 -4.15 -3.60 -0.80
CA THR A 195 -2.96 -3.96 -0.04
C THR A 195 -1.81 -3.06 -0.46
N HIS A 196 -0.85 -2.75 0.41
CA HIS A 196 0.36 -2.11 -0.10
C HIS A 196 1.30 -3.15 -0.72
N HIS A 197 1.64 -4.19 0.03
CA HIS A 197 2.43 -5.31 -0.50
C HIS A 197 1.62 -6.13 -1.52
N ALA A 198 2.32 -6.70 -2.49
CA ALA A 198 1.71 -7.43 -3.58
C ALA A 198 1.11 -8.78 -3.13
N PRO A 199 -0.11 -9.14 -3.60
CA PRO A 199 -0.82 -10.33 -3.13
C PRO A 199 -0.49 -11.62 -3.90
N CYS A 200 0.23 -11.54 -5.02
CA CYS A 200 0.57 -12.70 -5.83
C CYS A 200 1.84 -12.46 -6.64
N ILE A 201 2.57 -13.53 -6.97
CA ILE A 201 3.86 -13.40 -7.66
C ILE A 201 3.64 -13.10 -9.15
N ASP A 202 2.78 -13.88 -9.82
CA ASP A 202 2.66 -13.91 -11.29
C ASP A 202 2.26 -12.57 -11.92
N ALA A 203 1.44 -11.77 -11.21
CA ALA A 203 0.91 -10.51 -11.72
C ALA A 203 1.63 -9.26 -11.17
N SER A 204 2.43 -9.40 -10.10
CA SER A 204 2.91 -8.24 -9.35
C SER A 204 4.42 -8.02 -9.45
N MET A 205 5.19 -8.99 -9.94
CA MET A 205 6.64 -8.87 -9.99
C MET A 205 7.11 -7.85 -11.03
N HIS A 206 8.04 -7.00 -10.61
CA HIS A 206 8.70 -6.07 -11.50
C HIS A 206 9.56 -6.84 -12.52
N PRO A 207 9.37 -6.63 -13.84
CA PRO A 207 9.97 -7.46 -14.89
C PRO A 207 11.50 -7.43 -14.94
N GLY A 208 12.12 -6.38 -14.37
CA GLY A 208 13.57 -6.27 -14.22
C GLY A 208 14.18 -7.03 -13.03
N TYR A 209 13.36 -7.61 -12.14
CA TYR A 209 13.83 -8.31 -10.95
C TYR A 209 13.41 -9.79 -10.99
N PRO A 210 14.33 -10.73 -11.22
CA PRO A 210 14.01 -12.15 -11.25
C PRO A 210 13.59 -12.67 -9.88
N LEU A 211 12.89 -13.81 -9.87
CA LEU A 211 12.53 -14.49 -8.63
C LEU A 211 13.78 -14.92 -7.84
N GLY A 212 13.71 -14.74 -6.53
CA GLY A 212 14.73 -15.22 -5.59
C GLY A 212 14.41 -14.78 -4.16
N LEU A 213 15.39 -14.92 -3.26
CA LEU A 213 15.22 -14.64 -1.82
C LEU A 213 14.72 -13.24 -1.46
N SER A 214 14.88 -12.24 -2.34
CA SER A 214 14.35 -10.88 -2.12
C SER A 214 12.87 -10.74 -2.50
N THR A 215 12.31 -11.65 -3.30
CA THR A 215 10.92 -11.61 -3.77
C THR A 215 9.93 -11.52 -2.62
N GLY A 216 10.15 -12.32 -1.57
CA GLY A 216 9.37 -12.30 -0.36
C GLY A 216 9.45 -10.99 0.43
N GLY A 217 10.24 -10.00 0.02
CA GLY A 217 10.17 -8.65 0.59
C GLY A 217 9.09 -7.77 -0.05
N PHE A 218 8.56 -8.18 -1.20
CA PHE A 218 7.67 -7.36 -2.03
C PHE A 218 6.30 -8.00 -2.28
N ALA A 219 6.27 -9.33 -2.42
CA ALA A 219 5.06 -10.08 -2.72
C ALA A 219 4.91 -11.30 -1.82
N SER A 220 3.66 -11.64 -1.50
CA SER A 220 3.26 -12.91 -0.90
C SER A 220 2.41 -13.71 -1.89
N GLU A 221 2.24 -15.01 -1.68
CA GLU A 221 1.45 -15.86 -2.57
C GLU A 221 0.05 -16.12 -2.00
N LEU A 222 -0.86 -15.16 -2.23
CA LEU A 222 -2.25 -15.17 -1.81
C LEU A 222 -3.22 -15.33 -2.99
N SER A 223 -2.80 -15.94 -4.11
CA SER A 223 -3.66 -16.09 -5.29
C SER A 223 -4.98 -16.83 -5.00
N HIS A 224 -5.01 -17.65 -3.95
CA HIS A 224 -6.21 -18.36 -3.49
C HIS A 224 -7.31 -17.43 -2.95
N LEU A 225 -6.98 -16.20 -2.52
CA LEU A 225 -7.95 -15.21 -2.04
C LEU A 225 -8.48 -14.30 -3.15
N LEU A 226 -7.77 -14.19 -4.27
CA LEU A 226 -8.14 -13.28 -5.36
C LEU A 226 -9.59 -13.49 -5.83
N PRO A 227 -10.09 -14.73 -6.05
CA PRO A 227 -11.44 -14.95 -6.57
C PRO A 227 -12.57 -14.39 -5.70
N ASP A 228 -12.32 -14.10 -4.42
CA ASP A 228 -13.32 -13.58 -3.48
C ASP A 228 -13.41 -12.04 -3.51
N ALA A 229 -12.59 -11.38 -4.33
CA ALA A 229 -12.62 -9.94 -4.58
C ALA A 229 -13.02 -9.62 -6.03
N ASP A 230 -13.73 -8.51 -6.24
CA ASP A 230 -14.01 -7.99 -7.58
C ASP A 230 -12.81 -7.22 -8.15
N VAL A 231 -12.10 -6.48 -7.28
CA VAL A 231 -10.89 -5.73 -7.63
C VAL A 231 -9.86 -5.87 -6.50
N TRP A 232 -8.60 -6.08 -6.86
CA TRP A 232 -7.47 -6.03 -5.94
C TRP A 232 -6.46 -4.98 -6.40
N ILE A 233 -6.19 -4.01 -5.53
CA ILE A 233 -5.31 -2.88 -5.77
C ILE A 233 -4.05 -3.02 -4.91
N TRP A 234 -2.86 -2.77 -5.47
CA TRP A 234 -1.62 -2.71 -4.67
C TRP A 234 -0.54 -1.74 -5.15
N GLY A 235 0.52 -1.61 -4.33
CA GLY A 235 1.71 -0.77 -4.51
C GLY A 235 3.05 -1.51 -4.41
N HIS A 236 4.08 -0.85 -3.86
CA HIS A 236 5.38 -1.37 -3.37
C HIS A 236 6.36 -1.95 -4.40
N THR A 237 5.85 -2.52 -5.48
CA THR A 237 6.63 -3.27 -6.47
C THR A 237 7.24 -2.39 -7.56
N HIS A 238 6.77 -1.15 -7.65
CA HIS A 238 7.09 -0.16 -8.68
C HIS A 238 6.94 -0.72 -10.10
N ALA A 239 5.90 -1.53 -10.32
CA ALA A 239 5.56 -2.11 -11.60
C ALA A 239 4.04 -2.17 -11.77
N ASN A 240 3.54 -1.47 -12.80
CA ASN A 240 2.12 -1.27 -13.00
C ASN A 240 1.49 -2.33 -13.88
N VAL A 241 0.33 -2.81 -13.43
CA VAL A 241 -0.48 -3.78 -14.14
C VAL A 241 -1.95 -3.40 -14.05
N ASP A 242 -2.71 -3.73 -15.09
CA ASP A 242 -4.16 -3.63 -15.11
C ASP A 242 -4.70 -4.80 -15.95
N ILE A 243 -4.97 -5.91 -15.29
CA ILE A 243 -5.36 -7.17 -15.92
C ILE A 243 -6.56 -7.78 -15.22
N ARG A 244 -7.21 -8.74 -15.88
CA ARG A 244 -8.21 -9.60 -15.25
C ARG A 244 -7.61 -10.98 -15.00
N HIS A 245 -7.68 -11.42 -13.75
CA HIS A 245 -7.40 -12.80 -13.35
C HIS A 245 -8.73 -13.44 -12.92
N ASN A 246 -9.29 -14.28 -13.80
CA ASN A 246 -10.66 -14.78 -13.66
C ASN A 246 -11.69 -13.63 -13.55
N GLN A 247 -12.47 -13.59 -12.46
CA GLN A 247 -13.47 -12.54 -12.22
C GLN A 247 -12.87 -11.27 -11.60
N THR A 248 -11.68 -11.38 -11.00
CA THR A 248 -11.01 -10.31 -10.27
C THR A 248 -10.19 -9.44 -11.20
N ARG A 249 -10.34 -8.12 -11.08
CA ARG A 249 -9.42 -7.16 -11.71
C ARG A 249 -8.24 -6.92 -10.79
N LEU A 250 -7.04 -7.17 -11.28
CA LEU A 250 -5.79 -6.91 -10.59
C LEU A 250 -5.20 -5.60 -11.12
N LEU A 251 -4.91 -4.66 -10.22
CA LEU A 251 -4.53 -3.30 -10.57
C LEU A 251 -3.40 -2.77 -9.67
N SER A 252 -2.39 -2.16 -10.29
CA SER A 252 -1.43 -1.28 -9.62
C SER A 252 -1.18 -0.02 -10.47
N ASN A 253 -1.05 1.13 -9.80
CA ASN A 253 -0.76 2.42 -10.44
C ASN A 253 0.16 3.26 -9.56
N GLN A 254 1.42 2.85 -9.59
CA GLN A 254 2.53 3.26 -8.73
C GLN A 254 3.34 4.32 -9.46
N ALA A 255 3.64 5.44 -8.79
CA ALA A 255 4.53 6.46 -9.35
C ALA A 255 6.01 6.07 -9.23
N GLY A 256 6.36 5.34 -8.17
CA GLY A 256 7.73 4.97 -7.85
C GLY A 256 8.57 6.16 -7.40
N TYR A 257 9.88 5.95 -7.27
CA TYR A 257 10.78 7.02 -6.82
C TYR A 257 10.91 8.16 -7.86
N PRO A 258 11.23 9.39 -7.43
CA PRO A 258 11.44 10.50 -8.37
C PRO A 258 12.49 10.18 -9.45
N GLY A 259 12.07 10.16 -10.70
CA GLY A 259 12.92 9.86 -11.87
C GLY A 259 13.04 8.37 -12.20
N GLU A 260 12.36 7.50 -11.46
CA GLU A 260 12.27 6.07 -11.77
C GLU A 260 11.39 5.83 -13.00
N ALA A 261 11.82 4.90 -13.85
CA ALA A 261 11.04 4.43 -14.98
C ALA A 261 10.23 3.19 -14.55
N VAL A 262 8.99 3.42 -14.10
CA VAL A 262 8.07 2.36 -13.67
C VAL A 262 7.55 1.56 -14.89
N PRO A 263 7.79 0.25 -14.98
CA PRO A 263 7.19 -0.60 -16.01
C PRO A 263 5.66 -0.52 -15.98
N GLY A 264 5.02 -0.52 -17.15
CA GLY A 264 3.58 -0.27 -17.28
C GLY A 264 3.20 1.21 -17.23
N GLY A 265 4.09 2.08 -16.72
CA GLY A 265 3.91 3.53 -16.66
C GLY A 265 2.94 3.97 -15.56
N PHE A 266 3.14 5.17 -15.03
CA PHE A 266 2.24 5.80 -14.07
C PHE A 266 1.29 6.75 -14.78
N ASP A 267 -0.01 6.67 -14.46
CA ASP A 267 -1.01 7.64 -14.90
C ASP A 267 -1.69 8.27 -13.68
N ALA A 268 -1.33 9.53 -13.40
CA ALA A 268 -1.86 10.27 -12.27
C ALA A 268 -3.39 10.47 -12.31
N LEU A 269 -4.05 10.26 -13.46
CA LEU A 269 -5.50 10.39 -13.61
C LEU A 269 -6.18 9.04 -13.89
N LYS A 270 -5.50 7.92 -13.64
CA LYS A 270 -6.06 6.59 -13.88
C LYS A 270 -7.30 6.36 -13.04
N THR A 271 -8.44 6.21 -13.71
CA THR A 271 -9.71 5.82 -13.09
C THR A 271 -10.19 4.46 -13.58
N ILE A 272 -10.94 3.77 -12.73
CA ILE A 272 -11.59 2.49 -13.04
C ILE A 272 -13.05 2.49 -12.60
N ASP A 273 -13.88 1.74 -13.32
CA ASP A 273 -15.24 1.44 -12.86
C ASP A 273 -15.21 0.20 -11.95
N ILE A 274 -15.84 0.35 -10.77
CA ILE A 274 -16.21 -0.71 -9.83
C ILE A 274 -17.70 -1.01 -9.99
#